data_AF-A0A519W4F1-F1
#
_entry.id   AF-A0A519W4F1-F1
#
_cell.length_a   1.000
_cell.length_b   1.000
_cell.length_c   1.000
_cell.angle_alpha   90.00
_cell.angle_beta   90.00
_cell.angle_gamma   90.00
#
_symmetry.space_group_name_H-M   'P 1'
#
loop_
_entity.id
_entity.type
_entity.pdbx_description
1 polymer ?
#
loop_
_entity_poly.entity_id
_entity_poly.type
_entity_poly.pdbx_seq_one_letter_code
_entity_poly.pdbx_strand_id
1 'polypeptide(L)'
;MFSFYGRIRRTEYCITFLAYWLCLFIISALAESPGTEWAGIFVLLPVFILISQGAKRCHDLGNSGWYLLIPFYIFVMLFGAGDYGANEYGDNPKGERNERNVDPFGYDVTTGTFAEQQTTPDHFLSKSDDSFTS
;
A
#
# COMPACT_ATOMS: atom_id res chain seq x y z
N MET A 1 7.69 -11.12 -1.76
CA MET A 1 8.72 -10.17 -2.24
C MET A 1 8.94 -10.18 -3.75
N PHE A 2 8.66 -11.26 -4.50
CA PHE A 2 8.92 -11.35 -5.96
C PHE A 2 7.71 -11.12 -6.88
N SER A 3 6.52 -10.85 -6.34
CA SER A 3 5.34 -10.54 -7.15
C SER A 3 5.27 -9.04 -7.43
N PHE A 4 4.82 -8.63 -8.62
CA PHE A 4 4.50 -7.24 -8.98
C PHE A 4 3.09 -6.82 -8.58
N TYR A 5 2.29 -7.76 -8.07
CA TYR A 5 0.92 -7.51 -7.63
C TYR A 5 0.85 -7.01 -6.20
N GLY A 6 -0.18 -6.23 -5.92
CA GLY A 6 -0.46 -5.63 -4.62
C GLY A 6 0.15 -4.25 -4.43
N ARG A 7 -0.06 -3.72 -3.22
CA ARG A 7 0.28 -2.35 -2.82
C ARG A 7 1.25 -2.38 -1.65
N ILE A 8 2.15 -1.41 -1.59
CA ILE A 8 3.08 -1.23 -0.46
C ILE A 8 3.02 0.19 0.08
N ARG A 9 3.29 0.30 1.38
CA ARG A 9 3.27 1.58 2.08
C ARG A 9 4.57 2.34 1.86
N ARG A 10 4.51 3.66 2.02
CA ARG A 10 5.69 4.55 1.95
C ARG A 10 6.86 4.06 2.81
N THR A 11 6.59 3.59 4.03
CA THR A 11 7.64 3.17 4.98
C THR A 11 8.40 1.95 4.46
N GLU A 12 7.69 0.97 3.92
CA GLU A 12 8.28 -0.25 3.34
C GLU A 12 9.12 0.08 2.11
N TYR A 13 8.62 0.98 1.27
CA TYR A 13 9.37 1.49 0.12
C TYR A 13 10.63 2.25 0.56
N CYS A 14 10.55 3.14 1.55
CA CYS A 14 11.69 3.89 2.07
C CYS A 14 12.77 2.97 2.66
N ILE A 15 12.37 1.94 3.42
CA ILE A 15 13.32 0.95 3.96
C ILE A 15 14.00 0.18 2.82
N THR A 16 13.25 -0.23 1.79
CA THR A 16 13.81 -0.90 0.62
C THR A 16 14.80 0.00 -0.12
N PHE A 17 14.44 1.27 -0.34
CA PHE A 17 15.30 2.25 -1.00
C PHE A 17 16.59 2.49 -0.22
N LEU A 18 16.51 2.58 1.11
CA LEU A 18 17.69 2.74 1.96
C LEU A 18 18.58 1.48 1.93
N ALA A 19 17.97 0.29 2.00
CA ALA A 19 18.69 -0.98 1.88
C ALA A 19 19.38 -1.13 0.51
N TYR A 20 18.75 -0.65 -0.57
CA TYR A 20 19.34 -0.63 -1.90
C TYR A 20 20.66 0.18 -1.93
N TRP A 21 20.65 1.40 -1.37
CA TRP A 21 21.87 2.22 -1.30
C TRP A 21 22.95 1.59 -0.43
N LEU A 22 22.57 0.96 0.68
CA LEU A 22 23.52 0.24 1.53
C LEU A 22 24.15 -0.95 0.79
N CYS A 23 23.35 -1.75 0.09
CA CYS A 23 23.85 -2.87 -0.72
C CYS A 23 24.78 -2.40 -1.82
N LEU A 24 24.44 -1.33 -2.55
CA LEU A 24 25.31 -0.75 -3.57
C LEU A 24 26.64 -0.29 -2.97
N PHE A 25 26.62 0.42 -1.85
CA PHE A 25 27.83 0.87 -1.18
C PHE A 25 28.76 -0.30 -0.84
N ILE A 26 28.22 -1.39 -0.29
CA ILE A 26 28.98 -2.60 0.05
C ILE A 26 29.56 -3.26 -1.21
N ILE A 27 28.75 -3.42 -2.26
CA ILE A 27 29.18 -4.05 -3.51
C ILE A 27 30.29 -3.21 -4.17
N SER A 28 30.15 -1.89 -4.21
CA SER A 28 31.18 -0.99 -4.73
C SER A 28 32.47 -1.08 -3.93
N ALA A 29 32.40 -1.09 -2.59
CA ALA A 29 33.59 -1.24 -1.75
C ALA A 29 34.31 -2.59 -1.98
N LEU A 30 33.56 -3.67 -2.21
CA LEU A 30 34.12 -4.99 -2.52
C LEU A 30 34.77 -5.03 -3.90
N ALA A 31 34.22 -4.32 -4.89
CA ALA A 31 34.71 -4.31 -6.27
C ALA A 31 36.05 -3.57 -6.45
N GLU A 32 36.47 -2.74 -5.49
CA GLU A 32 37.77 -2.06 -5.48
C GLU A 32 38.94 -3.01 -5.10
N SER A 33 38.65 -4.23 -4.64
CA SER A 33 39.68 -5.20 -4.29
C SER A 33 40.24 -5.91 -5.53
N PRO A 34 41.57 -6.10 -5.65
CA PRO A 34 42.12 -6.88 -6.76
C PRO A 34 41.57 -8.31 -6.80
N GLY A 35 41.08 -8.77 -7.95
CA GLY A 35 40.52 -10.12 -8.13
C GLY A 35 39.03 -10.27 -7.83
N THR A 36 38.31 -9.18 -7.53
CA THR A 36 36.86 -9.16 -7.29
C THR A 36 36.08 -8.40 -8.38
N GLU A 37 36.63 -8.28 -9.59
CA GLU A 37 36.03 -7.54 -10.70
C GLU A 37 34.62 -8.05 -11.07
N TRP A 38 34.35 -9.32 -10.77
CA TRP A 38 33.07 -10.01 -10.98
C TRP A 38 31.97 -9.57 -10.00
N ALA A 39 32.34 -8.92 -8.88
CA ALA A 39 31.40 -8.56 -7.81
C ALA A 39 30.30 -7.60 -8.29
N GLY A 40 30.52 -6.87 -9.39
CA GLY A 40 29.50 -6.04 -10.02
C GLY A 40 28.23 -6.79 -10.42
N ILE A 41 28.30 -8.10 -10.69
CA ILE A 41 27.11 -8.90 -11.03
C ILE A 41 26.07 -8.93 -9.90
N PHE A 42 26.50 -8.78 -8.65
CA PHE A 42 25.61 -8.80 -7.50
C PHE A 42 24.70 -7.57 -7.43
N VAL A 43 24.96 -6.52 -8.21
CA VAL A 43 24.08 -5.33 -8.33
C VAL A 43 22.71 -5.67 -8.91
N LEU A 44 22.61 -6.74 -9.71
CA LEU A 44 21.35 -7.11 -10.37
C LEU A 44 20.24 -7.45 -9.37
N LEU A 45 20.59 -8.08 -8.25
CA LEU A 45 19.63 -8.46 -7.21
C LEU A 45 18.97 -7.26 -6.51
N PRO A 46 19.71 -6.31 -5.90
CA PRO A 46 19.09 -5.14 -5.27
C PRO A 46 18.35 -4.26 -6.29
N VAL A 47 18.81 -4.17 -7.55
CA VAL A 47 18.08 -3.46 -8.61
C VAL A 47 16.72 -4.11 -8.88
N PHE A 48 16.67 -5.43 -9.01
CA PHE A 48 15.41 -6.15 -9.22
C PHE A 48 14.42 -5.94 -8.05
N ILE A 49 14.92 -6.01 -6.81
CA ILE A 49 14.10 -5.77 -5.62
C ILE A 49 13.55 -4.33 -5.63
N LEU A 50 14.39 -3.33 -5.96
CA LEU A 50 13.96 -1.94 -6.03
C LEU A 50 12.86 -1.72 -7.09
N ILE A 51 12.99 -2.34 -8.28
CA ILE A 51 12.00 -2.23 -9.36
C ILE A 51 10.67 -2.88 -8.93
N SER A 52 10.72 -4.09 -8.36
CA SER A 52 9.51 -4.79 -7.92
C SER A 52 8.74 -4.04 -6.83
N GLN A 53 9.45 -3.43 -5.87
CA GLN A 53 8.85 -2.61 -4.82
C GLN A 53 8.38 -1.25 -5.38
N GLY A 54 9.13 -0.64 -6.29
CA GLY A 54 8.75 0.59 -6.99
C GLY A 54 7.43 0.43 -7.75
N ALA A 55 7.25 -0.68 -8.46
CA ALA A 55 5.99 -0.98 -9.16
C ALA A 55 4.80 -1.04 -8.19
N LYS A 56 4.95 -1.71 -7.04
CA LYS A 56 3.90 -1.75 -6.01
C LYS A 56 3.62 -0.40 -5.35
N ARG A 57 4.63 0.46 -5.26
CA ARG A 57 4.45 1.82 -4.75
C ARG A 57 3.70 2.67 -5.77
N CYS A 58 3.96 2.49 -7.07
CA CYS A 58 3.16 3.10 -8.13
C CYS A 58 1.70 2.64 -8.04
N HIS A 59 1.47 1.33 -7.88
CA HIS A 59 0.14 0.76 -7.68
C HIS A 59 -0.56 1.31 -6.43
N ASP A 60 0.17 1.52 -5.33
CA ASP A 60 -0.40 2.16 -4.15
C ASP A 60 -0.82 3.62 -4.39
N LEU A 61 -0.19 4.31 -5.35
CA LEU A 61 -0.58 5.66 -5.79
C LEU A 61 -1.66 5.64 -6.89
N GLY A 62 -2.22 4.49 -7.25
CA GLY A 62 -3.19 4.35 -8.34
C GLY A 62 -2.60 4.51 -9.74
N ASN A 63 -1.28 4.36 -9.89
CA ASN A 63 -0.58 4.50 -11.16
C ASN A 63 0.04 3.17 -11.60
N SER A 64 0.17 2.96 -12.90
CA SER A 64 0.82 1.75 -13.43
C SER A 64 2.31 1.70 -13.08
N GLY A 65 2.89 0.50 -13.01
CA GLY A 65 4.31 0.31 -12.72
C GLY A 65 5.28 1.00 -13.70
N TRP A 66 4.81 1.40 -14.88
CA TRP A 66 5.60 2.17 -15.86
C TRP A 66 5.99 3.57 -15.38
N TYR A 67 5.30 4.12 -14.38
CA TYR A 67 5.62 5.42 -13.80
C TYR A 67 7.01 5.44 -13.13
N LEU A 68 7.59 4.27 -12.84
CA LEU A 68 8.97 4.15 -12.38
C LEU A 68 9.99 4.72 -13.40
N LEU A 69 9.68 4.71 -14.70
CA LEU A 69 10.54 5.26 -15.75
C LEU A 69 10.51 6.79 -15.82
N ILE A 70 9.52 7.43 -15.20
CA ILE A 70 9.38 8.88 -15.24
C ILE A 70 10.45 9.49 -14.33
N PRO A 71 11.35 10.34 -14.87
CA PRO A 71 12.32 11.04 -14.04
C PRO A 71 11.63 11.82 -12.92
N PHE A 72 12.22 11.82 -11.73
CA PHE A 72 11.72 12.50 -10.54
C PHE A 72 10.41 11.96 -9.91
N TYR A 73 9.74 10.97 -10.53
CA TYR A 73 8.56 10.35 -9.93
C TYR A 73 8.88 9.66 -8.58
N ILE A 74 10.15 9.33 -8.35
CA ILE A 74 10.63 8.85 -7.06
C ILE A 74 10.30 9.79 -5.88
N PHE A 75 10.27 11.11 -6.10
CA PHE A 75 9.87 12.05 -5.06
C PHE A 75 8.38 11.94 -4.73
N VAL A 76 7.53 11.75 -5.74
CA VAL A 76 6.11 11.46 -5.54
C VAL A 76 5.93 10.14 -4.78
N MET A 77 6.73 9.12 -5.12
CA MET A 77 6.71 7.84 -4.41
C MET A 77 7.15 7.94 -2.94
N LEU A 78 8.14 8.79 -2.64
CA LEU A 78 8.68 8.99 -1.29
C LEU A 78 7.75 9.82 -0.40
N PHE A 79 7.13 10.87 -0.94
CA PHE A 79 6.37 11.84 -0.14
C PHE A 79 4.85 11.76 -0.34
N GLY A 80 4.38 11.23 -1.46
CA GLY A 80 2.96 11.13 -1.79
C GLY A 80 2.22 10.16 -0.87
N ALA A 81 1.00 10.53 -0.48
CA ALA A 81 0.09 9.60 0.19
C ALA A 81 -0.44 8.59 -0.83
N GLY A 82 -0.58 7.32 -0.40
CA GLY A 82 -1.24 6.29 -1.20
C GLY A 82 -2.72 6.60 -1.41
N ASP A 83 -3.31 5.93 -2.40
CA ASP A 83 -4.71 6.02 -2.73
C ASP A 83 -5.60 5.54 -1.57
N TYR A 84 -6.73 6.20 -1.37
CA TYR A 84 -7.60 5.96 -0.24
C TYR A 84 -8.61 4.84 -0.56
N GLY A 85 -8.67 3.83 0.29
CA GLY A 85 -9.55 2.66 0.07
C GLY A 85 -8.97 1.67 -0.94
N ALA A 86 -9.79 0.71 -1.38
CA ALA A 86 -9.38 -0.26 -2.40
C ALA A 86 -9.21 0.42 -3.78
N ASN A 87 -8.25 -0.05 -4.56
CA ASN A 87 -8.03 0.38 -5.94
C ASN A 87 -7.88 -0.83 -6.89
N GLU A 88 -7.65 -0.58 -8.18
CA GLU A 88 -7.52 -1.65 -9.19
C GLU A 88 -6.38 -2.66 -8.91
N TYR A 89 -5.43 -2.28 -8.05
CA TYR A 89 -4.28 -3.10 -7.66
C TYR A 89 -4.46 -3.79 -6.29
N GLY A 90 -5.62 -3.59 -5.65
CA GLY A 90 -6.05 -4.27 -4.43
C GLY A 90 -6.40 -3.34 -3.27
N ASP A 91 -6.68 -3.99 -2.14
CA ASP A 91 -7.07 -3.35 -0.90
C ASP A 91 -6.01 -2.38 -0.35
N ASN A 92 -6.48 -1.37 0.38
CA ASN A 92 -5.60 -0.43 1.07
C ASN A 92 -4.73 -1.20 2.07
N PRO A 93 -3.40 -1.09 1.99
CA PRO A 93 -2.49 -1.76 2.92
C PRO A 93 -2.59 -1.22 4.37
N LYS A 94 -3.37 -0.17 4.60
CA LYS A 94 -3.74 0.30 5.96
C LYS A 94 -5.03 -0.31 6.51
N GLY A 95 -5.82 -1.01 5.70
CA GLY A 95 -7.17 -1.46 6.08
C GLY A 95 -8.22 -0.34 6.14
N GLU A 96 -7.84 0.91 5.88
CA GLU A 96 -8.75 2.05 5.93
C GLU A 96 -9.69 2.04 4.71
N ARG A 97 -11.01 1.89 4.96
CA ARG A 97 -12.10 1.93 3.95
C ARG A 97 -11.91 0.94 2.78
N ASN A 98 -11.39 -0.25 3.04
CA ASN A 98 -11.65 -1.36 2.13
C ASN A 98 -13.16 -1.62 2.08
N GLU A 99 -13.66 -2.20 0.99
CA GLU A 99 -15.05 -2.65 0.95
C GLU A 99 -15.30 -3.55 2.16
N ARG A 100 -16.21 -3.12 3.04
CA ARG A 100 -16.51 -3.88 4.26
C ARG A 100 -17.25 -5.14 3.85
N ASN A 101 -16.65 -6.29 4.12
CA ASN A 101 -17.31 -7.57 3.92
C ASN A 101 -18.08 -7.90 5.20
N VAL A 102 -19.15 -7.12 5.42
CA VAL A 102 -20.02 -7.27 6.59
C VAL A 102 -21.06 -8.32 6.29
N ASP A 103 -21.07 -9.40 7.08
CA ASP A 103 -22.09 -10.42 6.97
C ASP A 103 -23.47 -9.90 7.47
N PRO A 104 -24.57 -10.64 7.25
CA PRO A 104 -25.90 -10.24 7.73
C PRO A 104 -26.01 -10.07 9.26
N PHE A 105 -25.01 -10.55 10.03
CA PHE A 105 -24.94 -10.43 11.48
C PHE A 105 -24.11 -9.22 11.94
N GLY A 106 -23.59 -8.42 11.01
CA GLY A 106 -22.81 -7.23 11.32
C GLY A 106 -21.33 -7.52 11.59
N TYR A 107 -20.84 -8.72 11.29
CA TYR A 107 -19.44 -9.08 11.44
C TYR A 107 -18.65 -8.73 10.18
N ASP A 108 -17.62 -7.90 10.32
CA ASP A 108 -16.69 -7.57 9.23
C ASP A 108 -15.58 -8.61 9.17
N VAL A 109 -15.64 -9.46 8.13
CA VAL A 109 -14.68 -10.55 7.91
C VAL A 109 -13.29 -10.00 7.56
N THR A 110 -13.19 -8.78 7.01
CA THR A 110 -11.94 -8.16 6.58
C THR A 110 -11.16 -7.59 7.76
N THR A 111 -11.86 -7.00 8.74
CA THR A 111 -11.22 -6.41 9.93
C THR A 111 -11.24 -7.32 11.16
N GLY A 112 -12.04 -8.39 11.13
CA GLY A 112 -12.20 -9.31 12.27
C GLY A 112 -12.96 -8.69 13.43
N THR A 113 -13.74 -7.64 13.18
CA THR A 113 -14.48 -6.88 14.19
C THR A 113 -15.96 -6.81 13.83
N PHE A 114 -16.84 -6.71 14.82
CA PHE A 114 -18.22 -6.31 14.56
C PHE A 114 -18.26 -4.87 14.09
N ALA A 115 -18.96 -4.60 12.98
CA ALA A 115 -19.18 -3.26 12.50
C ALA A 115 -19.91 -2.46 13.59
N GLU A 116 -19.34 -1.33 13.98
CA GLU A 116 -20.01 -0.40 14.89
C GLU A 116 -21.35 0.00 14.27
N GLN A 117 -22.45 -0.38 14.93
CA GLN A 117 -23.78 0.07 14.52
C GLN A 117 -23.71 1.60 14.47
N GLN A 118 -23.85 2.18 13.27
CA GLN A 118 -24.17 3.60 13.18
C GLN A 118 -25.49 3.77 13.93
N THR A 119 -25.42 4.23 15.17
CA THR A 119 -26.57 4.73 15.91
C THR A 119 -27.05 5.95 15.15
N THR A 120 -27.95 5.72 14.20
CA THR A 120 -28.81 6.78 13.68
C THR A 120 -29.54 7.37 14.88
N PRO A 121 -29.33 8.65 15.24
CA PRO A 121 -30.06 9.25 16.34
C PRO A 121 -31.54 9.35 15.92
N ASP A 122 -32.37 8.52 16.53
CA ASP A 122 -33.75 8.79 16.93
C ASP A 122 -34.75 9.37 15.90
N HIS A 123 -34.57 9.15 14.60
CA HIS A 123 -35.58 9.51 13.58
C HIS A 123 -36.61 8.38 13.34
N PHE A 124 -37.06 7.69 14.38
CA PHE A 124 -38.12 6.68 14.27
C PHE A 124 -39.18 6.69 15.37
N LEU A 125 -39.29 7.76 16.17
CA LEU A 125 -40.35 7.92 17.17
C LEU A 125 -41.07 9.28 17.04
N SER A 126 -41.72 9.55 15.90
CA SER A 126 -42.65 10.70 15.84
C SER A 126 -43.90 10.50 14.97
N LYS A 127 -44.29 9.26 14.64
CA LYS A 127 -45.54 9.00 13.93
C LYS A 127 -46.25 7.77 14.49
N SER A 128 -46.95 7.93 15.62
CA SER A 128 -47.95 6.94 16.03
C SER A 128 -49.10 7.47 16.92
N ASP A 129 -49.17 8.76 17.26
CA ASP A 129 -50.04 9.17 18.40
C ASP A 129 -51.14 10.21 18.07
N ASP A 130 -51.47 10.46 16.79
CA ASP A 130 -52.49 11.48 16.42
C ASP A 130 -53.68 10.92 15.60
N SER A 131 -54.26 9.77 15.98
CA SER A 131 -55.53 9.32 15.39
C SER A 131 -56.54 8.74 16.37
N PHE A 132 -56.68 9.36 17.54
CA PHE A 132 -57.84 9.14 18.40
C PHE A 132 -58.16 10.41 19.20
N THR A 133 -58.97 11.30 18.62
CA THR A 133 -60.04 12.04 19.32
C THR A 133 -60.82 12.92 18.34
N SER A 134 -62.15 12.85 18.53
CA SER A 134 -63.25 13.65 17.94
C SER A 134 -63.75 13.26 16.55
#